data_AF-A0A085JDX9-F1
#
_entry.id   AF-A0A085JDX9-F1
#
_cell.length_a   1.000
_cell.length_b   1.000
_cell.length_c   1.000
_cell.angle_alpha   90.00
_cell.angle_beta   90.00
_cell.angle_gamma   90.00
#
_symmetry.space_group_name_H-M   'P 1'
#
loop_
_entity.id
_entity.type
_entity.pdbx_description
1 polymer ?
#
loop_
_entity_poly.entity_id
_entity_poly.type
_entity_poly.pdbx_seq_one_letter_code
_entity_poly.pdbx_strand_id
1 'polypeptide(L)'
;MLLLLKFLHPYLMFSNLAAWGLAQNLEGLGLFHSINDLPLQVGNDVIYPWNLSPTHGVNGLSGLMTILLLPIALLNIRAGFYLNRCMGWISLFLWILPGAFSLMGYVPDFTSFGPDVFRFGSGFTGSVSSAAANLLISMVSGWSIIMLFSALWKKNIFKNAYDHIWYVLGLTAALYYVTDSGLPSYKEDLSEAGERTTLIMQHYRNGEQNLEDLCKEPDVINQVPDLCSLEPEMRWSLQSSFASKDILRARIDLPDWVTRVAYDRGIGKQIETFNALACSAHVFRGNCEIVPIEMDLSGIDYKTPRAFLTPVYAQRLLRLHESMQKADSRIKDIEQGHNSRYFVFLMLAFVAGGKLANTSRSMVSHDTVRPRSWLLSGIRSIVHKTLLVIKFFTAELVLPLLQRLVQRVKWHTTRIKNKTPKSAEEHSASSGKG
;
A
#
# COMPACT_ATOMS: atom_id res chain seq x y z
N MET A 1 15.79 27.78 -13.80
CA MET A 1 15.11 26.46 -13.80
C MET A 1 16.07 25.31 -13.51
N LEU A 2 17.20 25.17 -14.23
CA LEU A 2 18.19 24.11 -14.03
C LEU A 2 18.78 24.01 -12.61
N LEU A 3 19.14 25.14 -11.97
CA LEU A 3 19.68 25.14 -10.60
C LEU A 3 18.63 24.71 -9.55
N LEU A 4 17.37 25.14 -9.73
CA LEU A 4 16.28 24.75 -8.83
C LEU A 4 15.99 23.25 -8.95
N LEU A 5 15.98 22.72 -10.18
CA LEU A 5 15.78 21.29 -10.42
C LEU A 5 16.91 20.46 -9.82
N LYS A 6 18.17 20.90 -9.94
CA LYS A 6 19.31 20.27 -9.28
C LYS A 6 19.17 20.30 -7.75
N PHE A 7 18.82 21.45 -7.17
CA PHE A 7 18.59 21.54 -5.72
C PHE A 7 17.45 20.62 -5.24
N LEU A 8 16.37 20.49 -6.03
CA LEU A 8 15.21 19.65 -5.68
C LEU A 8 15.41 18.16 -5.98
N HIS A 9 16.43 17.81 -6.75
CA HIS A 9 16.69 16.44 -7.21
C HIS A 9 16.73 15.37 -6.11
N PRO A 10 17.44 15.55 -4.97
CA PRO A 10 17.44 14.53 -3.91
C PRO A 10 16.06 14.31 -3.28
N TYR A 11 15.21 15.34 -3.22
CA TYR A 11 13.84 15.20 -2.71
C TYR A 11 12.95 14.47 -3.71
N LEU A 12 13.10 14.74 -5.01
CA LEU A 12 12.40 14.00 -6.07
C LEU A 12 12.76 12.52 -6.04
N MET A 13 14.05 12.19 -5.84
CA MET A 13 14.50 10.80 -5.74
C MET A 13 13.99 10.13 -4.47
N PHE A 14 14.01 10.82 -3.33
CA PHE A 14 13.45 10.31 -2.08
C PHE A 14 11.93 10.09 -2.17
N SER A 15 11.19 11.02 -2.79
CA SER A 15 9.76 10.88 -3.05
C SER A 15 9.47 9.77 -4.07
N ASN A 16 10.34 9.53 -5.04
CA ASN A 16 10.21 8.40 -5.96
C ASN A 16 10.36 7.06 -5.22
N LEU A 17 11.37 6.94 -4.36
CA LEU A 17 11.55 5.76 -3.51
C LEU A 17 10.33 5.51 -2.63
N ALA A 18 9.78 6.55 -2.00
CA ALA A 18 8.56 6.45 -1.21
C ALA A 18 7.33 6.07 -2.08
N ALA A 19 7.21 6.65 -3.27
CA ALA A 19 6.11 6.39 -4.19
C ALA A 19 6.04 4.93 -4.66
N TRP A 20 7.18 4.26 -4.87
CA TRP A 20 7.22 2.84 -5.19
C TRP A 20 6.56 1.97 -4.12
N GLY A 21 6.88 2.21 -2.84
CA GLY A 21 6.27 1.48 -1.73
C GLY A 21 4.78 1.78 -1.62
N LEU A 22 4.39 3.04 -1.75
CA LEU A 22 2.99 3.44 -1.70
C LEU A 22 2.17 2.84 -2.85
N ALA A 23 2.70 2.87 -4.08
CA ALA A 23 2.09 2.30 -5.27
C ALA A 23 1.85 0.80 -5.13
N GLN A 24 2.84 0.06 -4.65
CA GLN A 24 2.74 -1.39 -4.46
C GLN A 24 1.66 -1.76 -3.43
N ASN A 25 1.54 -1.00 -2.33
CA ASN A 25 0.49 -1.22 -1.33
C ASN A 25 -0.90 -0.77 -1.82
N LEU A 26 -0.98 0.28 -2.66
CA LEU A 26 -2.24 0.67 -3.32
C LEU A 26 -2.70 -0.38 -4.34
N GLU A 27 -1.76 -1.00 -5.06
CA GLU A 27 -2.03 -2.10 -5.99
C GLU A 27 -2.55 -3.32 -5.23
N GLY A 28 -1.92 -3.63 -4.10
CA GLY A 28 -2.39 -4.68 -3.21
C GLY A 28 -3.77 -4.45 -2.58
N LEU A 29 -4.28 -3.21 -2.62
CA LEU A 29 -5.67 -2.85 -2.25
C LEU A 29 -6.61 -2.73 -3.46
N GLY A 30 -6.12 -2.91 -4.69
CA GLY A 30 -6.88 -2.72 -5.93
C GLY A 30 -7.19 -1.27 -6.27
N LEU A 31 -6.47 -0.30 -5.68
CA LEU A 31 -6.69 1.14 -5.89
C LEU A 31 -5.70 1.77 -6.89
N PHE A 32 -4.60 1.08 -7.21
CA PHE A 32 -3.55 1.61 -8.07
C PHE A 32 -3.94 1.66 -9.55
N HIS A 33 -4.81 0.76 -10.02
CA HIS A 33 -5.34 0.76 -11.39
C HIS A 33 -5.87 2.14 -11.81
N SER A 34 -6.65 2.79 -10.93
CA SER A 34 -7.22 4.12 -11.18
C SER A 34 -6.18 5.23 -11.36
N ILE A 35 -4.94 5.02 -10.91
CA ILE A 35 -3.84 5.99 -10.98
C ILE A 35 -2.91 5.66 -12.17
N ASN A 36 -2.73 4.38 -12.48
CA ASN A 36 -1.79 3.92 -13.49
C ASN A 36 -2.38 3.87 -14.91
N ASP A 37 -3.67 3.62 -15.02
CA ASP A 37 -4.37 3.48 -16.30
C ASP A 37 -4.95 4.84 -16.69
N LEU A 38 -4.34 5.45 -17.71
CA LEU A 38 -4.80 6.74 -18.22
C LEU A 38 -6.07 6.53 -19.05
N PRO A 39 -7.16 7.27 -18.79
CA PRO A 39 -8.36 7.19 -19.60
C PRO A 39 -8.04 7.61 -21.03
N LEU A 40 -8.34 6.74 -21.98
CA LEU A 40 -8.24 6.98 -23.42
C LEU A 40 -9.65 7.22 -23.96
N GLN A 41 -9.89 8.40 -24.49
CA GLN A 41 -11.18 8.70 -25.11
C GLN A 41 -11.17 8.26 -26.58
N VAL A 42 -12.03 7.29 -26.91
CA VAL A 42 -12.23 6.81 -28.28
C VAL A 42 -13.65 7.20 -28.71
N GLY A 43 -13.77 8.31 -29.44
CA GLY A 43 -15.07 8.91 -29.75
C GLY A 43 -15.71 9.54 -28.51
N ASN A 44 -16.92 9.09 -28.13
CA ASN A 44 -17.60 9.53 -26.92
C ASN A 44 -17.33 8.64 -25.70
N ASP A 45 -16.66 7.50 -25.89
CA ASP A 45 -16.42 6.53 -24.83
C ASP A 45 -15.04 6.71 -24.21
N VAL A 46 -14.95 6.55 -22.89
CA VAL A 46 -13.70 6.58 -22.13
C VAL A 46 -13.30 5.15 -21.79
N ILE A 47 -12.19 4.70 -22.37
CA ILE A 47 -11.63 3.36 -22.20
C ILE A 47 -10.38 3.46 -21.33
N TYR A 48 -10.21 2.58 -20.35
CA TYR A 48 -8.99 2.49 -19.55
C TYR A 48 -8.15 1.30 -20.07
N PRO A 49 -7.17 1.53 -20.96
CA PRO A 49 -6.33 0.46 -21.49
C PRO A 49 -5.47 -0.11 -20.35
N TRP A 50 -5.36 -1.43 -20.28
CA TRP A 50 -4.49 -2.12 -19.32
C TRP A 50 -3.02 -1.75 -19.53
N ASN A 51 -2.48 -0.95 -18.61
CA ASN A 51 -1.08 -0.54 -18.60
C ASN A 51 -0.26 -1.47 -17.67
N LEU A 52 0.52 -2.35 -18.29
CA LEU A 52 1.40 -3.30 -17.58
C LEU A 52 2.69 -2.65 -17.04
N SER A 53 2.89 -1.34 -17.23
CA SER A 53 4.01 -0.60 -16.64
C SER A 53 3.52 0.23 -15.44
N PRO A 54 4.10 0.06 -14.23
CA PRO A 54 3.73 0.85 -13.05
C PRO A 54 4.35 2.26 -13.07
N THR A 55 5.24 2.55 -14.03
CA THR A 55 6.04 3.78 -14.06
C THR A 55 5.20 5.04 -14.08
N HIS A 56 4.05 5.01 -14.78
CA HIS A 56 3.18 6.17 -14.89
C HIS A 56 2.52 6.51 -13.54
N GLY A 57 1.89 5.53 -12.91
CA GLY A 57 1.27 5.72 -11.60
C GLY A 57 2.29 6.08 -10.51
N VAL A 58 3.46 5.43 -10.51
CA VAL A 58 4.55 5.74 -9.56
C VAL A 58 5.08 7.16 -9.76
N ASN A 59 5.33 7.60 -10.99
CA ASN A 59 5.80 8.95 -11.27
C ASN A 59 4.76 10.01 -10.85
N GLY A 60 3.47 9.74 -11.08
CA GLY A 60 2.38 10.59 -10.61
C GLY A 60 2.35 10.71 -9.08
N LEU A 61 2.44 9.58 -8.37
CA LEU A 61 2.53 9.53 -6.91
C LEU A 61 3.79 10.23 -6.38
N SER A 62 4.93 10.06 -7.04
CA SER A 62 6.19 10.74 -6.69
C SER A 62 6.07 12.26 -6.81
N GLY A 63 5.45 12.75 -7.88
CA GLY A 63 5.16 14.17 -8.05
C GLY A 63 4.26 14.71 -6.94
N LEU A 64 3.18 13.99 -6.61
CA LEU A 64 2.27 14.36 -5.51
C LEU A 64 2.99 14.36 -4.16
N MET A 65 3.78 13.32 -3.86
CA MET A 65 4.58 13.22 -2.64
C MET A 65 5.57 14.37 -2.53
N THR A 66 6.22 14.77 -3.63
CA THR A 66 7.14 15.92 -3.65
C THR A 66 6.41 17.22 -3.32
N ILE A 67 5.23 17.43 -3.90
CA ILE A 67 4.38 18.60 -3.61
C ILE A 67 3.96 18.60 -2.13
N LEU A 68 3.66 17.44 -1.54
CA LEU A 68 3.34 17.28 -0.11
C LEU A 68 4.56 17.45 0.81
N LEU A 69 5.76 17.12 0.34
CA LEU A 69 6.99 17.27 1.11
C LEU A 69 7.30 18.75 1.40
N LEU A 70 6.97 19.65 0.48
CA LEU A 70 7.19 21.10 0.64
C LEU A 70 6.47 21.68 1.87
N PRO A 71 5.14 21.55 2.04
CA PRO A 71 4.46 22.01 3.24
C PRO A 71 4.92 21.25 4.49
N ILE A 72 5.27 19.95 4.39
CA ILE A 72 5.83 19.20 5.53
C ILE A 72 7.15 19.83 5.99
N ALA A 73 8.06 20.17 5.06
CA ALA A 73 9.31 20.83 5.37
C ALA A 73 9.10 22.19 6.04
N LEU A 74 8.18 23.00 5.52
CA LEU A 74 7.84 24.30 6.10
C LEU A 74 7.24 24.16 7.51
N LEU A 75 6.35 23.18 7.71
CA LEU A 75 5.79 22.87 9.02
C LEU A 75 6.85 22.37 9.99
N ASN A 76 7.79 21.54 9.53
CA ASN A 76 8.87 21.01 10.35
C ASN A 76 9.83 22.10 10.84
N ILE A 77 10.26 22.98 9.93
CA ILE A 77 11.09 24.14 10.26
C ILE A 77 10.36 25.03 11.28
N ARG A 78 9.08 25.29 11.06
CA ARG A 78 8.25 26.08 11.98
C ARG A 78 8.12 25.42 13.35
N ALA A 79 7.88 24.11 13.40
CA ALA A 79 7.81 23.35 14.65
C ALA A 79 9.15 23.36 15.40
N GLY A 80 10.28 23.30 14.68
CA GLY A 80 11.62 23.46 15.25
C GLY A 80 11.82 24.83 15.92
N PHE A 81 11.47 25.92 15.22
CA PHE A 81 11.54 27.28 15.78
C PHE A 81 10.54 27.51 16.92
N TYR A 82 9.41 26.80 16.91
CA TYR A 82 8.47 26.81 18.03
C TYR A 82 9.08 26.19 19.29
N LEU A 83 9.87 25.12 19.14
CA LEU A 83 10.57 24.47 20.24
C LEU A 83 11.66 25.38 20.82
N ASN A 84 12.65 25.77 20.00
CA ASN A 84 13.63 26.81 20.33
C ASN A 84 14.38 27.27 19.07
N ARG A 85 15.14 28.37 19.16
CA ARG A 85 15.87 28.93 18.01
C ARG A 85 16.94 27.98 17.46
N CYS A 86 17.62 27.22 18.31
CA CYS A 86 18.68 26.29 17.89
C CYS A 86 18.11 25.13 17.06
N MET A 87 17.04 24.50 17.54
CA MET A 87 16.31 23.41 16.88
C MET A 87 15.68 23.86 15.56
N GLY A 88 15.20 25.11 15.50
CA GLY A 88 14.77 25.72 14.24
C GLY A 88 15.89 25.81 13.19
N TRP A 89 17.09 26.25 13.59
CA TRP A 89 18.25 26.27 12.69
C TRP A 89 18.72 24.88 12.29
N ILE A 90 18.71 23.92 13.21
CA ILE A 90 19.06 22.52 12.91
C ILE A 90 18.08 21.93 11.90
N SER A 91 16.78 22.11 12.09
CA SER A 91 15.75 21.65 11.14
C SER A 91 15.93 22.31 9.77
N LEU A 92 16.13 23.64 9.72
CA LEU A 92 16.40 24.35 8.47
C LEU A 92 17.65 23.81 7.76
N PHE A 93 18.73 23.61 8.49
CA PHE A 93 19.97 23.07 7.96
C PHE A 93 19.76 21.67 7.39
N LEU A 94 19.09 20.78 8.12
CA LEU A 94 18.80 19.41 7.69
C LEU A 94 17.96 19.39 6.41
N TRP A 95 17.00 20.30 6.27
CA TRP A 95 16.20 20.44 5.05
C TRP A 95 16.93 21.10 3.88
N ILE A 96 17.98 21.90 4.09
CA ILE A 96 18.75 22.53 3.01
C ILE A 96 19.91 21.64 2.55
N LEU A 97 20.47 20.85 3.47
CA LEU A 97 21.70 20.09 3.26
C LEU A 97 21.66 19.16 2.04
N PRO A 98 20.62 18.32 1.80
CA PRO A 98 20.57 17.45 0.64
C PRO A 98 20.62 18.24 -0.68
N GLY A 99 19.84 19.31 -0.80
CA GLY A 99 19.83 20.15 -1.99
C GLY A 99 21.16 20.88 -2.21
N ALA A 100 21.82 21.32 -1.14
CA ALA A 100 23.15 21.94 -1.22
C ALA A 100 24.20 20.94 -1.72
N PHE A 101 24.21 19.71 -1.21
CA PHE A 101 25.10 18.65 -1.70
C PHE A 101 24.82 18.28 -3.15
N SER A 102 23.56 18.27 -3.58
CA SER A 102 23.22 18.03 -4.97
C SER A 102 23.74 19.13 -5.91
N LEU A 103 23.75 20.39 -5.48
CA LEU A 103 24.36 21.49 -6.23
C LEU A 103 25.89 21.34 -6.36
N MET A 104 26.53 20.71 -5.37
CA MET A 104 27.96 20.38 -5.39
C MET A 104 28.29 19.13 -6.23
N GLY A 105 27.28 18.47 -6.81
CA GLY A 105 27.44 17.25 -7.60
C GLY A 105 27.38 15.95 -6.79
N TYR A 106 27.17 16.02 -5.47
CA TYR A 106 26.96 14.84 -4.63
C TYR A 106 25.47 14.49 -4.63
N VAL A 107 25.08 13.54 -5.47
CA VAL A 107 23.71 13.00 -5.51
C VAL A 107 23.71 11.59 -4.94
N PRO A 108 22.98 11.32 -3.85
CA PRO A 108 22.78 9.95 -3.37
C PRO A 108 21.98 9.17 -4.41
N ASP A 109 22.48 8.00 -4.80
CA ASP A 109 21.75 7.08 -5.67
C ASP A 109 20.70 6.33 -4.85
N PHE A 110 19.44 6.74 -5.00
CA PHE A 110 18.30 6.08 -4.37
C PHE A 110 17.69 4.97 -5.24
N THR A 111 18.14 4.82 -6.49
CA THR A 111 17.54 3.86 -7.43
C THR A 111 17.80 2.42 -6.99
N SER A 112 19.00 2.15 -6.44
CA SER A 112 19.38 0.84 -5.89
C SER A 112 18.62 0.44 -4.63
N PHE A 113 17.91 1.39 -3.99
CA PHE A 113 17.12 1.13 -2.78
C PHE A 113 15.63 0.87 -3.11
N GLY A 114 15.22 1.09 -4.36
CA GLY A 114 13.88 0.77 -4.84
C GLY A 114 13.61 -0.75 -4.89
N PRO A 115 12.35 -1.17 -5.07
CA PRO A 115 12.04 -2.58 -5.30
C PRO A 115 12.56 -3.03 -6.67
N ASP A 116 13.21 -4.20 -6.72
CA ASP A 116 13.71 -4.78 -7.98
C ASP A 116 12.59 -5.18 -8.96
N VAL A 117 11.41 -5.52 -8.41
CA VAL A 117 10.25 -5.96 -9.20
C VAL A 117 8.98 -5.39 -8.59
N PHE A 118 8.13 -4.81 -9.45
CA PHE A 118 6.75 -4.46 -9.11
C PHE A 118 5.83 -5.63 -9.45
N ARG A 119 4.95 -6.02 -8.53
CA ARG A 119 4.10 -7.21 -8.70
C ARG A 119 2.63 -6.83 -8.66
N PHE A 120 2.00 -6.83 -9.84
CA PHE A 120 0.55 -6.65 -9.99
C PHE A 120 -0.23 -7.81 -9.36
N GLY A 121 -1.37 -7.51 -8.74
CA GLY A 121 -2.29 -8.51 -8.18
C GLY A 121 -1.74 -9.41 -7.07
N SER A 122 -0.57 -9.09 -6.50
CA SER A 122 0.05 -9.87 -5.42
C SER A 122 -0.02 -9.13 -4.09
N GLY A 123 -0.17 -9.86 -2.97
CA GLY A 123 -0.14 -9.33 -1.60
C GLY A 123 1.26 -8.85 -1.13
N PHE A 124 2.10 -8.40 -2.05
CA PHE A 124 3.46 -7.96 -1.80
C PHE A 124 3.47 -6.50 -1.35
N THR A 125 4.14 -6.20 -0.23
CA THR A 125 4.15 -4.87 0.42
C THR A 125 5.26 -3.92 -0.04
N GLY A 126 6.08 -4.33 -1.00
CA GLY A 126 7.20 -3.53 -1.53
C GLY A 126 8.52 -3.73 -0.79
N SER A 127 9.48 -2.82 -1.01
CA SER A 127 10.81 -2.91 -0.39
C SER A 127 10.85 -2.24 0.99
N VAL A 128 11.66 -2.79 1.91
CA VAL A 128 11.85 -2.23 3.26
C VAL A 128 12.31 -0.77 3.21
N SER A 129 13.18 -0.40 2.27
CA SER A 129 13.66 0.97 2.07
C SER A 129 12.54 1.95 1.69
N SER A 130 11.63 1.53 0.79
CA SER A 130 10.48 2.35 0.40
C SER A 130 9.48 2.53 1.55
N ALA A 131 9.27 1.49 2.36
CA ALA A 131 8.47 1.55 3.58
C ALA A 131 9.12 2.50 4.61
N ALA A 132 10.43 2.39 4.84
CA ALA A 132 11.16 3.26 5.75
C ALA A 132 11.09 4.74 5.33
N ALA A 133 11.19 5.03 4.04
CA ALA A 133 11.01 6.39 3.50
C ALA A 133 9.62 6.95 3.83
N ASN A 134 8.55 6.19 3.60
CA ASN A 134 7.19 6.60 3.94
C ASN A 134 6.97 6.74 5.45
N LEU A 135 7.51 5.84 6.27
CA LEU A 135 7.44 5.93 7.72
C LEU A 135 8.15 7.19 8.23
N LEU A 136 9.31 7.55 7.66
CA LEU A 136 10.02 8.78 7.99
C LEU A 136 9.17 10.02 7.64
N ILE A 137 8.59 10.07 6.44
CA ILE A 137 7.72 11.18 6.01
C ILE A 137 6.53 11.30 6.98
N SER A 138 5.86 10.20 7.29
CA SER A 138 4.73 10.16 8.22
C SER A 138 5.13 10.61 9.62
N MET A 139 6.25 10.13 10.15
CA MET A 139 6.75 10.49 11.48
C MET A 139 7.12 11.98 11.57
N VAL A 140 7.84 12.52 10.57
CA VAL A 140 8.22 13.94 10.52
C VAL A 140 6.98 14.82 10.37
N SER A 141 6.02 14.42 9.53
CA SER A 141 4.73 15.09 9.37
C SER A 141 3.96 15.12 10.69
N GLY A 142 3.81 13.96 11.34
CA GLY A 142 3.12 13.81 12.62
C GLY A 142 3.76 14.62 13.73
N TRP A 143 5.09 14.60 13.85
CA TRP A 143 5.81 15.44 14.79
C TRP A 143 5.53 16.92 14.56
N SER A 144 5.64 17.38 13.31
CA SER A 144 5.49 18.79 12.96
C SER A 144 4.06 19.30 13.20
N ILE A 145 3.06 18.53 12.79
CA ILE A 145 1.64 18.89 12.95
C ILE A 145 1.25 18.87 14.43
N ILE A 146 1.59 17.80 15.15
CA ILE A 146 1.22 17.64 16.56
C ILE A 146 1.94 18.69 17.43
N MET A 147 3.21 19.00 17.18
CA MET A 147 3.93 20.08 17.89
C MET A 147 3.16 21.40 17.81
N LEU A 148 2.78 21.80 16.60
CA LEU A 148 2.09 23.07 16.36
C LEU A 148 0.64 23.06 16.84
N PHE A 149 -0.07 21.94 16.66
CA PHE A 149 -1.45 21.78 17.09
C PHE A 149 -1.56 21.74 18.62
N SER A 150 -0.63 21.05 19.30
CA SER A 150 -0.60 20.97 20.75
C SER A 150 -0.53 22.35 21.40
N ALA A 151 0.03 23.36 20.72
CA ALA A 151 0.13 24.73 21.21
C ALA A 151 -1.23 25.37 21.56
N LEU A 152 -2.33 24.84 21.04
CA LEU A 152 -3.69 25.31 21.33
C LEU A 152 -4.24 24.76 22.67
N TRP A 153 -3.60 23.76 23.26
CA TRP A 153 -4.03 23.11 24.51
C TRP A 153 -3.00 23.25 25.64
N LYS A 154 -3.50 23.07 26.87
CA LYS A 154 -2.65 22.91 28.07
C LYS A 154 -1.85 21.62 27.95
N LYS A 155 -0.56 21.67 28.30
CA LYS A 155 0.43 20.59 28.17
C LYS A 155 -0.07 19.24 28.69
N ASN A 156 -0.60 19.22 29.92
CA ASN A 156 -1.03 17.97 30.58
C ASN A 156 -2.30 17.38 29.97
N ILE A 157 -3.26 18.22 29.56
CA ILE A 157 -4.53 17.75 28.98
C ILE A 157 -4.27 17.11 27.62
N PHE A 158 -3.49 17.78 26.77
CA PHE A 158 -3.15 17.26 25.45
C PHE A 158 -2.34 15.96 25.56
N LYS A 159 -1.34 15.93 26.43
CA LYS A 159 -0.51 14.73 26.66
C LYS A 159 -1.37 13.54 27.07
N ASN A 160 -2.25 13.68 28.05
CA ASN A 160 -3.07 12.57 28.54
C ASN A 160 -4.05 12.07 27.46
N ALA A 161 -4.72 12.97 26.74
CA ALA A 161 -5.61 12.59 25.64
C ALA A 161 -4.85 11.87 24.52
N TYR A 162 -3.65 12.35 24.19
CA TYR A 162 -2.79 11.75 23.17
C TYR A 162 -2.28 10.36 23.57
N ASP A 163 -1.96 10.18 24.84
CA ASP A 163 -1.47 8.90 25.36
C ASP A 163 -2.51 7.78 25.20
N HIS A 164 -3.81 8.07 25.34
CA HIS A 164 -4.86 7.11 25.03
C HIS A 164 -4.84 6.64 23.56
N ILE A 165 -4.70 7.57 22.62
CA ILE A 165 -4.61 7.25 21.18
C ILE A 165 -3.35 6.41 20.90
N TRP A 166 -2.22 6.79 21.50
CA TRP A 166 -0.96 6.06 21.39
C TRP A 166 -1.07 4.62 21.91
N TYR A 167 -1.68 4.41 23.08
CA TYR A 167 -1.83 3.07 23.64
C TYR A 167 -2.77 2.18 22.82
N VAL A 168 -3.89 2.72 22.32
CA VAL A 168 -4.80 1.96 21.45
C VAL A 168 -4.07 1.52 20.17
N LEU A 169 -3.36 2.42 19.51
CA LEU A 169 -2.61 2.08 18.29
C LEU A 169 -1.45 1.11 18.56
N GLY A 170 -0.76 1.25 19.70
CA GLY A 170 0.27 0.30 20.13
C GLY A 170 -0.30 -1.10 20.34
N LEU A 171 -1.48 -1.23 20.94
CA LEU A 171 -2.17 -2.50 21.10
C LEU A 171 -2.59 -3.09 19.74
N THR A 172 -3.11 -2.26 18.83
CA THR A 172 -3.43 -2.68 17.46
C THR A 172 -2.19 -3.21 16.72
N ALA A 173 -1.04 -2.54 16.84
CA ALA A 173 0.21 -2.99 16.24
C ALA A 173 0.70 -4.32 16.83
N ALA A 174 0.55 -4.51 18.14
CA ALA A 174 0.87 -5.78 18.81
C ALA A 174 -0.02 -6.93 18.31
N LEU A 175 -1.32 -6.71 18.14
CA LEU A 175 -2.25 -7.70 17.58
C LEU A 175 -1.88 -8.10 16.15
N TYR A 176 -1.48 -7.14 15.31
CA TYR A 176 -1.00 -7.44 13.97
C TYR A 176 0.30 -8.24 13.97
N TYR A 177 1.26 -7.89 14.84
CA TYR A 177 2.49 -8.65 14.97
C TYR A 177 2.24 -10.11 15.35
N VAL A 178 1.34 -10.36 16.31
CA VAL A 178 0.95 -11.73 16.70
C VAL A 178 0.31 -12.46 15.52
N THR A 179 -0.57 -11.80 14.78
CA THR A 179 -1.21 -12.39 13.59
C THR A 179 -0.18 -12.77 12.51
N ASP A 180 0.84 -11.93 12.31
CA ASP A 180 1.91 -12.17 11.33
C ASP A 180 2.90 -13.25 11.75
N SER A 181 3.15 -13.38 13.05
CA SER A 181 4.02 -14.45 13.56
C SER A 181 3.49 -15.86 13.28
N GLY A 182 2.18 -16.01 13.01
CA GLY A 182 1.57 -17.28 12.62
C GLY A 182 1.73 -17.64 11.14
N LEU A 183 2.08 -16.69 10.26
CA LEU A 183 2.14 -16.93 8.81
C LEU A 183 3.16 -18.02 8.40
N PRO A 184 4.40 -18.07 8.96
CA PRO A 184 5.34 -19.14 8.66
C PRO A 184 4.79 -20.52 9.03
N SER A 185 4.12 -20.64 10.18
CA SER A 185 3.51 -21.89 10.63
C SER A 185 2.45 -22.37 9.64
N TYR A 186 1.56 -21.50 9.17
CA TYR A 186 0.56 -21.92 8.17
C TYR A 186 1.17 -22.33 6.83
N LYS A 187 2.29 -21.70 6.43
CA LYS A 187 3.02 -22.08 5.21
C LYS A 187 3.69 -23.43 5.36
N GLU A 188 4.25 -23.70 6.53
CA GLU A 188 4.82 -25.01 6.88
C GLU A 188 3.73 -26.08 6.92
N ASP A 189 2.61 -25.83 7.60
CA ASP A 189 1.45 -26.75 7.64
C ASP A 189 0.94 -27.06 6.22
N LEU A 190 0.87 -26.06 5.34
CA LEU A 190 0.46 -26.22 3.94
C LEU A 190 1.47 -27.06 3.15
N SER A 191 2.77 -26.81 3.34
CA SER A 191 3.85 -27.56 2.68
C SER A 191 3.86 -29.01 3.14
N GLU A 192 3.81 -29.25 4.45
CA GLU A 192 3.80 -30.59 5.04
C GLU A 192 2.58 -31.40 4.59
N ALA A 193 1.39 -30.78 4.61
CA ALA A 193 0.18 -31.43 4.11
C ALA A 193 0.25 -31.70 2.59
N GLY A 194 0.87 -30.82 1.81
CA GLY A 194 1.13 -31.00 0.38
C GLY A 194 2.09 -32.15 0.08
N GLU A 195 3.17 -32.27 0.84
CA GLU A 195 4.12 -33.39 0.74
C GLU A 195 3.46 -34.72 1.08
N ARG A 196 2.73 -34.81 2.20
CA ARG A 196 1.99 -36.01 2.60
C ARG A 196 0.93 -36.40 1.57
N THR A 197 0.22 -35.43 1.01
CA THR A 197 -0.75 -35.64 -0.07
C THR A 197 -0.07 -36.23 -1.30
N THR A 198 1.10 -35.70 -1.68
CA THR A 198 1.87 -36.18 -2.83
C THR A 198 2.34 -37.62 -2.62
N LEU A 199 2.84 -37.95 -1.43
CA LEU A 199 3.25 -39.31 -1.08
C LEU A 199 2.08 -40.30 -1.16
N ILE A 200 0.92 -39.98 -0.56
CA ILE A 200 -0.26 -40.83 -0.61
C ILE A 200 -0.74 -41.01 -2.06
N MET A 201 -0.81 -39.93 -2.83
CA MET A 201 -1.20 -40.01 -4.25
C MET A 201 -0.22 -40.85 -5.07
N GLN A 202 1.08 -40.78 -4.78
CA GLN A 202 2.10 -41.59 -5.47
C GLN A 202 1.89 -43.08 -5.22
N HIS A 203 1.54 -43.46 -3.99
CA HIS A 203 1.18 -44.85 -3.70
C HIS A 203 -0.15 -45.27 -4.34
N TYR A 204 -1.13 -44.38 -4.44
CA TYR A 204 -2.34 -44.66 -5.23
C TYR A 204 -2.04 -44.85 -6.71
N ARG A 205 -1.04 -44.14 -7.27
CA ARG A 205 -0.58 -44.35 -8.65
C ARG A 205 0.08 -45.72 -8.85
N ASN A 206 0.95 -46.14 -7.93
CA ASN A 206 1.52 -47.49 -7.99
C ASN A 206 0.43 -48.56 -7.88
N GLY A 207 -0.55 -48.35 -7.00
CA GLY A 207 -1.70 -49.25 -6.86
C GLY A 207 -2.61 -49.27 -8.08
N GLU A 208 -2.82 -48.13 -8.74
CA GLU A 208 -3.58 -48.03 -9.97
C GLU A 208 -2.91 -48.78 -11.13
N GLN A 209 -1.59 -48.69 -11.28
CA GLN A 209 -0.84 -49.48 -12.26
C GLN A 209 -1.00 -51.00 -12.02
N ASN A 210 -0.91 -51.43 -10.76
CA ASN A 210 -1.18 -52.82 -10.38
C ASN A 210 -2.62 -53.24 -10.70
N LEU A 211 -3.57 -52.33 -10.52
CA LEU A 211 -4.98 -52.55 -10.82
C LEU A 211 -5.19 -52.69 -12.33
N GLU A 212 -4.60 -51.81 -13.15
CA GLU A 212 -4.65 -51.88 -14.63
C GLU A 212 -4.15 -53.24 -15.15
N ASP A 213 -3.07 -53.77 -14.58
CA ASP A 213 -2.50 -55.04 -15.00
C ASP A 213 -3.32 -56.25 -14.56
N LEU A 214 -3.78 -56.27 -13.31
CA LEU A 214 -4.52 -57.41 -12.75
C LEU A 214 -5.99 -57.44 -13.19
N CYS A 215 -6.60 -56.29 -13.49
CA CYS A 215 -7.97 -56.21 -14.02
C CYS A 215 -8.06 -56.64 -15.49
N LYS A 216 -7.00 -57.16 -16.12
CA LYS A 216 -7.07 -57.86 -17.41
C LYS A 216 -7.47 -59.33 -17.24
N GLU A 217 -7.30 -59.90 -16.05
CA GLU A 217 -7.60 -61.29 -15.75
C GLU A 217 -9.08 -61.47 -15.34
N PRO A 218 -9.81 -62.41 -15.96
CA PRO A 218 -11.25 -62.58 -15.73
C PRO A 218 -11.58 -62.98 -14.28
N ASP A 219 -10.69 -63.72 -13.62
CA ASP A 219 -10.88 -64.14 -12.22
C ASP A 219 -10.84 -62.96 -11.23
N VAL A 220 -10.10 -61.90 -11.57
CA VAL A 220 -9.98 -60.68 -10.77
C VAL A 220 -11.18 -59.77 -11.06
N ILE A 221 -11.51 -59.53 -12.33
CA ILE A 221 -12.64 -58.67 -12.74
C ILE A 221 -13.96 -59.15 -12.09
N ASN A 222 -14.19 -60.46 -12.08
CA ASN A 222 -15.42 -61.04 -11.51
C ASN A 222 -15.53 -60.85 -9.99
N GLN A 223 -14.41 -60.70 -9.29
CA GLN A 223 -14.38 -60.53 -7.83
C GLN A 223 -14.37 -59.07 -7.39
N VAL A 224 -13.79 -58.17 -8.21
CA VAL A 224 -13.66 -56.74 -7.88
C VAL A 224 -14.10 -55.81 -9.02
N PRO A 225 -15.34 -55.97 -9.54
CA PRO A 225 -15.78 -55.27 -10.75
C PRO A 225 -15.87 -53.75 -10.58
N ASP A 226 -16.29 -53.27 -9.40
CA ASP A 226 -16.47 -51.83 -9.15
C ASP A 226 -15.11 -51.14 -9.03
N LEU A 227 -14.13 -51.80 -8.39
CA LEU A 227 -12.77 -51.30 -8.27
C LEU A 227 -12.08 -51.25 -9.64
N CYS A 228 -12.20 -52.29 -10.46
CA CYS A 228 -11.67 -52.29 -11.83
C CYS A 228 -12.33 -51.20 -12.71
N SER A 229 -13.62 -50.89 -12.50
CA SER A 229 -14.30 -49.81 -13.23
C SER A 229 -13.79 -48.41 -12.88
N LEU A 230 -13.11 -48.26 -11.74
CA LEU A 230 -12.57 -47.00 -11.22
C LEU A 230 -11.20 -46.63 -11.84
N GLU A 231 -10.46 -47.62 -12.34
CA GLU A 231 -9.11 -47.47 -12.92
C GLU A 231 -8.99 -46.33 -13.94
N PRO A 232 -9.84 -46.22 -14.98
CA PRO A 232 -9.64 -45.22 -16.01
C PRO A 232 -9.77 -43.79 -15.46
N GLU A 233 -10.66 -43.57 -14.49
CA GLU A 233 -10.81 -42.26 -13.83
C GLU A 233 -9.63 -41.94 -12.92
N MET A 234 -9.13 -42.93 -12.18
CA MET A 234 -7.94 -42.78 -11.35
C MET A 234 -6.72 -42.39 -12.20
N ARG A 235 -6.50 -43.08 -13.31
CA ARG A 235 -5.40 -42.83 -14.23
C ARG A 235 -5.33 -41.38 -14.71
N TRP A 236 -6.45 -40.88 -15.24
CA TRP A 236 -6.53 -39.51 -15.76
C TRP A 236 -6.34 -38.45 -14.67
N SER A 237 -6.93 -38.65 -13.50
CA SER A 237 -6.89 -37.68 -12.41
C SER A 237 -5.55 -37.66 -11.64
N LEU A 238 -4.87 -38.80 -11.52
CA LEU A 238 -3.54 -38.86 -10.93
C LEU A 238 -2.51 -38.16 -11.83
N GLN A 239 -2.59 -38.34 -13.14
CA GLN A 239 -1.68 -37.71 -14.08
C GLN A 239 -1.77 -36.17 -14.04
N SER A 240 -2.96 -35.61 -13.86
CA SER A 240 -3.15 -34.16 -13.72
C SER A 240 -2.70 -33.62 -12.35
N SER A 241 -2.91 -34.38 -11.27
CA SER A 241 -2.65 -33.94 -9.90
C SER A 241 -1.15 -33.70 -9.62
N PHE A 242 -0.25 -34.54 -10.14
CA PHE A 242 1.20 -34.39 -9.92
C PHE A 242 1.82 -33.18 -10.61
N ALA A 243 1.18 -32.60 -11.62
CA ALA A 243 1.70 -31.43 -12.33
C ALA A 243 1.52 -30.11 -11.56
N SER A 244 0.67 -30.10 -10.53
CA SER A 244 0.29 -28.90 -9.80
C SER A 244 1.19 -28.63 -8.59
N LYS A 245 1.41 -27.35 -8.22
CA LYS A 245 2.11 -26.92 -7.00
C LYS A 245 1.17 -27.00 -5.77
N ASP A 246 1.72 -27.00 -4.56
CA ASP A 246 0.93 -27.18 -3.31
C ASP A 246 -0.21 -26.17 -3.16
N ILE A 247 0.03 -24.89 -3.48
CA ILE A 247 -1.00 -23.83 -3.46
C ILE A 247 -2.13 -24.12 -4.46
N LEU A 248 -1.79 -24.67 -5.62
CA LEU A 248 -2.80 -25.04 -6.62
C LEU A 248 -3.57 -26.29 -6.16
N ARG A 249 -2.90 -27.27 -5.54
CA ARG A 249 -3.55 -28.46 -4.96
C ARG A 249 -4.50 -28.11 -3.82
N ALA A 250 -4.19 -27.09 -3.03
CA ALA A 250 -5.10 -26.63 -1.99
C ALA A 250 -6.38 -25.99 -2.56
N ARG A 251 -6.36 -25.52 -3.81
CA ARG A 251 -7.46 -24.78 -4.45
C ARG A 251 -8.26 -25.60 -5.46
N ILE A 252 -7.74 -26.75 -5.88
CA ILE A 252 -8.41 -27.67 -6.80
C ILE A 252 -9.01 -28.78 -5.97
N ASP A 253 -10.31 -29.02 -6.11
CA ASP A 253 -10.99 -30.11 -5.41
C ASP A 253 -10.36 -31.47 -5.73
N LEU A 254 -10.37 -32.37 -4.75
CA LEU A 254 -9.91 -33.74 -4.96
C LEU A 254 -10.79 -34.47 -5.98
N PRO A 255 -10.22 -35.41 -6.76
CA PRO A 255 -11.00 -36.22 -7.70
C PRO A 255 -12.10 -37.04 -7.02
N ASP A 256 -13.23 -37.24 -7.71
CA ASP A 256 -14.41 -37.95 -7.18
C ASP A 256 -14.13 -39.39 -6.75
N TRP A 257 -13.19 -40.08 -7.42
CA TRP A 257 -12.75 -41.42 -7.01
C TRP A 257 -12.22 -41.47 -5.57
N VAL A 258 -11.60 -40.40 -5.07
CA VAL A 258 -11.07 -40.35 -3.69
C VAL A 258 -12.20 -40.48 -2.69
N THR A 259 -13.30 -39.76 -2.92
CA THR A 259 -14.50 -39.80 -2.07
C THR A 259 -15.16 -41.17 -2.12
N ARG A 260 -15.22 -41.79 -3.32
CA ARG A 260 -15.75 -43.15 -3.48
C ARG A 260 -14.92 -44.19 -2.75
N VAL A 261 -13.59 -44.19 -2.90
CA VAL A 261 -12.69 -45.10 -2.18
C VAL A 261 -12.77 -44.88 -0.66
N ALA A 262 -12.97 -43.64 -0.21
CA ALA A 262 -13.03 -43.31 1.21
C ALA A 262 -14.30 -43.80 1.92
N TYR A 263 -15.46 -43.75 1.26
CA TYR A 263 -16.76 -43.94 1.93
C TYR A 263 -17.62 -45.08 1.36
N ASP A 264 -17.38 -45.53 0.14
CA ASP A 264 -18.12 -46.66 -0.42
C ASP A 264 -17.65 -47.97 0.21
N ARG A 265 -18.54 -48.59 1.01
CA ARG A 265 -18.26 -49.87 1.67
C ARG A 265 -18.09 -51.01 0.66
N GLY A 266 -18.71 -50.94 -0.51
CA GLY A 266 -18.55 -51.92 -1.58
C GLY A 266 -17.12 -51.92 -2.10
N ILE A 267 -16.63 -50.75 -2.51
CA ILE A 267 -15.24 -50.55 -2.98
C ILE A 267 -14.25 -50.93 -1.88
N GLY A 268 -14.49 -50.54 -0.61
CA GLY A 268 -13.61 -50.90 0.50
C GLY A 268 -13.41 -52.41 0.66
N LYS A 269 -14.49 -53.20 0.57
CA LYS A 269 -14.40 -54.67 0.59
C LYS A 269 -13.68 -55.22 -0.63
N GLN A 270 -13.92 -54.65 -1.81
CA GLN A 270 -13.22 -55.05 -3.03
C GLN A 270 -11.71 -54.78 -2.95
N ILE A 271 -11.28 -53.68 -2.31
CA ILE A 271 -9.86 -53.40 -2.06
C ILE A 271 -9.22 -54.45 -1.15
N GLU A 272 -9.91 -54.90 -0.12
CA GLU A 272 -9.43 -55.98 0.76
C GLU A 272 -9.29 -57.30 0.00
N THR A 273 -10.31 -57.68 -0.78
CA THR A 273 -10.28 -58.85 -1.65
C THR A 273 -9.15 -58.77 -2.68
N PHE A 274 -8.99 -57.61 -3.32
CA PHE A 274 -7.92 -57.37 -4.30
C PHE A 274 -6.53 -57.54 -3.69
N ASN A 275 -6.29 -56.94 -2.52
CA ASN A 275 -5.02 -57.08 -1.81
C ASN A 275 -4.73 -58.52 -1.39
N ALA A 276 -5.75 -59.27 -0.94
CA ALA A 276 -5.60 -60.67 -0.57
C ALA A 276 -5.24 -61.54 -1.79
N LEU A 277 -5.85 -61.29 -2.95
CA LEU A 277 -5.55 -61.99 -4.19
C LEU A 277 -4.14 -61.66 -4.71
N ALA A 278 -3.82 -60.37 -4.81
CA ALA A 278 -2.60 -59.87 -5.42
C ALA A 278 -1.33 -60.13 -4.59
N CYS A 279 -1.45 -60.24 -3.26
CA CYS A 279 -0.30 -60.44 -2.35
C CYS A 279 -0.23 -61.84 -1.73
N SER A 280 -1.10 -62.77 -2.13
CA SER A 280 -1.02 -64.17 -1.69
C SER A 280 0.08 -64.94 -2.41
N ALA A 281 0.72 -65.90 -1.72
CA ALA A 281 1.90 -66.62 -2.21
C ALA A 281 1.68 -67.49 -3.47
N HIS A 282 0.44 -67.72 -3.90
CA HIS A 282 0.11 -68.80 -4.85
C HIS A 282 -0.80 -68.40 -6.03
N VAL A 283 -1.32 -67.17 -6.13
CA VAL A 283 -2.39 -66.89 -7.11
C VAL A 283 -2.00 -65.81 -8.13
N PHE A 284 -1.59 -64.62 -7.70
CA PHE A 284 -1.16 -63.54 -8.59
C PHE A 284 0.04 -62.82 -7.97
N ARG A 285 1.08 -62.48 -8.74
CA ARG A 285 2.21 -61.65 -8.26
C ARG A 285 1.96 -60.20 -8.66
N GLY A 286 1.11 -59.50 -7.90
CA GLY A 286 1.09 -58.04 -7.97
C GLY A 286 2.40 -57.46 -7.41
N ASN A 287 2.77 -56.23 -7.81
CA ASN A 287 3.86 -55.52 -7.14
C ASN A 287 3.36 -55.03 -5.77
N CYS A 288 3.39 -55.93 -4.78
CA CYS A 288 2.98 -55.60 -3.42
C CYS A 288 4.09 -54.83 -2.71
N GLU A 289 3.77 -53.60 -2.35
CA GLU A 289 4.69 -52.69 -1.66
C GLU A 289 4.27 -52.55 -0.20
N ILE A 290 5.25 -52.26 0.65
CA ILE A 290 5.00 -51.94 2.05
C ILE A 290 4.77 -50.44 2.15
N VAL A 291 3.79 -50.02 2.94
CA VAL A 291 3.54 -48.60 3.23
C VAL A 291 4.73 -48.04 4.03
N PRO A 292 5.37 -46.95 3.59
CA PRO A 292 6.44 -46.30 4.35
C PRO A 292 5.99 -45.90 5.75
N ILE A 293 6.91 -45.96 6.72
CA ILE A 293 6.62 -45.69 8.14
C ILE A 293 6.06 -44.27 8.32
N GLU A 294 6.50 -43.33 7.48
CA GLU A 294 6.08 -41.93 7.48
C GLU A 294 4.60 -41.75 7.12
N MET A 295 3.99 -42.73 6.44
CA MET A 295 2.58 -42.72 6.07
C MET A 295 1.70 -43.62 6.96
N ASP A 296 2.29 -44.49 7.78
CA ASP A 296 1.54 -45.48 8.54
C ASP A 296 0.55 -44.83 9.52
N LEU A 297 -0.73 -45.20 9.37
CA LEU A 297 -1.82 -44.68 10.19
C LEU A 297 -2.20 -45.61 11.34
N SER A 298 -1.84 -46.90 11.26
CA SER A 298 -2.36 -47.93 12.17
C SER A 298 -1.30 -48.59 13.05
N GLY A 299 0.00 -48.36 12.79
CA GLY A 299 1.09 -49.06 13.48
C GLY A 299 1.35 -50.46 12.92
N ILE A 300 0.58 -50.88 11.90
CA ILE A 300 0.57 -52.24 11.36
C ILE A 300 0.76 -52.23 9.84
N ASP A 301 0.39 -51.15 9.15
CA ASP A 301 0.40 -51.12 7.68
C ASP A 301 1.81 -51.24 7.10
N TYR A 302 2.85 -50.77 7.81
CA TYR A 302 4.26 -50.97 7.41
C TYR A 302 4.77 -52.41 7.56
N LYS A 303 3.97 -53.32 8.13
CA LYS A 303 4.32 -54.75 8.26
C LYS A 303 3.61 -55.62 7.23
N THR A 304 2.54 -55.13 6.61
CA THR A 304 1.72 -55.90 5.68
C THR A 304 1.90 -55.35 4.27
N PRO A 305 2.52 -56.11 3.34
CA PRO A 305 2.62 -55.67 1.95
C PRO A 305 1.23 -55.61 1.31
N ARG A 306 0.97 -54.59 0.51
CA ARG A 306 -0.31 -54.35 -0.17
C ARG A 306 -0.09 -53.95 -1.62
N ALA A 307 -1.00 -54.38 -2.49
CA ALA A 307 -1.00 -53.99 -3.89
C ALA A 307 -1.74 -52.66 -4.11
N PHE A 308 -2.71 -52.34 -3.24
CA PHE A 308 -3.53 -51.13 -3.29
C PHE A 308 -3.80 -50.59 -1.88
N LEU A 309 -3.81 -49.25 -1.71
CA LEU A 309 -4.02 -48.62 -0.41
C LEU A 309 -5.47 -48.77 0.08
N THR A 310 -5.63 -48.94 1.40
CA THR A 310 -6.95 -49.10 2.01
C THR A 310 -7.77 -47.79 2.04
N PRO A 311 -9.10 -47.87 2.21
CA PRO A 311 -9.98 -46.70 2.32
C PRO A 311 -9.57 -45.65 3.35
N VAL A 312 -8.86 -46.07 4.41
CA VAL A 312 -8.37 -45.18 5.48
C VAL A 312 -7.40 -44.12 4.94
N TYR A 313 -6.61 -44.44 3.91
CA TYR A 313 -5.69 -43.50 3.27
C TYR A 313 -6.44 -42.48 2.41
N ALA A 314 -7.52 -42.86 1.74
CA ALA A 314 -8.39 -41.93 1.01
C ALA A 314 -9.11 -40.99 1.97
N GLN A 315 -9.58 -41.48 3.12
CA GLN A 315 -10.13 -40.62 4.18
C GLN A 315 -9.08 -39.65 4.74
N ARG A 316 -7.83 -40.11 4.90
CA ARG A 316 -6.72 -39.26 5.33
C ARG A 316 -6.42 -38.17 4.30
N LEU A 317 -6.45 -38.52 3.02
CA LEU A 317 -6.27 -37.59 1.90
C LEU A 317 -7.33 -36.48 1.90
N LEU A 318 -8.60 -36.82 2.10
CA LEU A 318 -9.69 -35.84 2.25
C LEU A 318 -9.45 -34.87 3.42
N ARG A 319 -9.05 -35.40 4.59
CA ARG A 319 -8.72 -34.57 5.77
C ARG A 319 -7.51 -33.67 5.54
N LEU A 320 -6.47 -34.18 4.86
CA LEU A 320 -5.29 -33.39 4.50
C LEU A 320 -5.68 -32.25 3.55
N HIS A 321 -6.52 -32.53 2.56
CA HIS A 321 -7.01 -31.51 1.62
C HIS A 321 -7.83 -30.42 2.31
N GLU A 322 -8.76 -30.80 3.22
CA GLU A 322 -9.50 -29.83 4.04
C GLU A 322 -8.54 -28.97 4.89
N SER A 323 -7.50 -29.59 5.47
CA SER A 323 -6.45 -28.88 6.21
C SER A 323 -5.67 -27.90 5.31
N MET A 324 -5.33 -28.31 4.07
CA MET A 324 -4.66 -27.46 3.10
C MET A 324 -5.54 -26.27 2.69
N GLN A 325 -6.83 -26.49 2.42
CA GLN A 325 -7.79 -25.42 2.12
C GLN A 325 -7.89 -24.41 3.27
N LYS A 326 -7.93 -24.92 4.51
CA LYS A 326 -7.94 -24.08 5.72
C LYS A 326 -6.64 -23.30 5.87
N ALA A 327 -5.48 -23.90 5.61
CA ALA A 327 -4.20 -23.20 5.65
C ALA A 327 -4.08 -22.14 4.55
N ASP A 328 -4.43 -22.44 3.29
CA ASP A 328 -4.41 -21.49 2.17
C ASP A 328 -5.35 -20.31 2.41
N SER A 329 -6.57 -20.56 2.94
CA SER A 329 -7.49 -19.47 3.28
C SER A 329 -6.93 -18.56 4.38
N ARG A 330 -6.30 -19.11 5.42
CA ARG A 330 -5.64 -18.31 6.46
C ARG A 330 -4.44 -17.53 5.94
N ILE A 331 -3.61 -18.13 5.09
CA ILE A 331 -2.49 -17.46 4.43
C ILE A 331 -3.02 -16.28 3.59
N LYS A 332 -4.07 -16.51 2.80
CA LYS A 332 -4.68 -15.48 1.96
C LYS A 332 -5.25 -14.33 2.78
N ASP A 333 -5.96 -14.63 3.87
CA ASP A 333 -6.50 -13.60 4.78
C ASP A 333 -5.38 -12.73 5.37
N ILE A 334 -4.28 -13.36 5.80
CA ILE A 334 -3.13 -12.65 6.38
C ILE A 334 -2.40 -11.83 5.31
N GLU A 335 -2.15 -12.39 4.13
CA GLU A 335 -1.45 -11.72 3.03
C GLU A 335 -2.27 -10.57 2.42
N GLN A 336 -3.59 -10.72 2.30
CA GLN A 336 -4.48 -9.61 1.92
C GLN A 336 -4.46 -8.49 2.98
N GLY A 337 -4.31 -8.87 4.25
CA GLY A 337 -4.13 -7.94 5.36
C GLY A 337 -2.81 -7.16 5.33
N HIS A 338 -1.76 -7.64 4.66
CA HIS A 338 -0.46 -6.96 4.68
C HIS A 338 -0.52 -5.54 4.11
N ASN A 339 -1.22 -5.33 3.00
CA ASN A 339 -1.31 -4.02 2.35
C ASN A 339 -2.14 -3.04 3.17
N SER A 340 -3.18 -3.50 3.87
CA SER A 340 -3.95 -2.62 4.76
C SER A 340 -3.17 -2.26 6.02
N ARG A 341 -2.42 -3.21 6.59
CA ARG A 341 -1.54 -2.99 7.75
C ARG A 341 -0.44 -1.99 7.46
N TYR A 342 0.07 -1.95 6.23
CA TYR A 342 1.03 -0.92 5.81
C TYR A 342 0.53 0.50 6.13
N PHE A 343 -0.71 0.83 5.79
CA PHE A 343 -1.30 2.13 6.11
C PHE A 343 -1.52 2.34 7.61
N VAL A 344 -1.83 1.27 8.36
CA VAL A 344 -1.87 1.34 9.83
C VAL A 344 -0.50 1.67 10.39
N PHE A 345 0.59 1.09 9.87
CA PHE A 345 1.95 1.42 10.30
C PHE A 345 2.34 2.84 9.91
N LEU A 346 1.89 3.37 8.77
CA LEU A 346 2.06 4.79 8.44
C LEU A 346 1.34 5.70 9.45
N MET A 347 0.12 5.33 9.86
CA MET A 347 -0.62 6.04 10.91
C MET A 347 0.09 5.91 12.27
N LEU A 348 0.59 4.73 12.62
CA LEU A 348 1.37 4.51 13.83
C LEU A 348 2.62 5.39 13.83
N ALA A 349 3.36 5.49 12.71
CA ALA A 349 4.52 6.35 12.58
C ALA A 349 4.17 7.84 12.72
N PHE A 350 3.05 8.27 12.13
CA PHE A 350 2.52 9.62 12.34
C PHE A 350 2.24 9.89 13.83
N VAL A 351 1.60 8.95 14.52
CA VAL A 351 1.32 9.09 15.96
C VAL A 351 2.59 8.98 16.81
N ALA A 352 3.58 8.18 16.39
CA ALA A 352 4.90 8.14 17.03
C ALA A 352 5.58 9.50 16.95
N GLY A 353 5.50 10.16 15.79
CA GLY A 353 5.91 11.54 15.60
C GLY A 353 5.27 12.49 16.61
N GLY A 354 3.96 12.37 16.85
CA GLY A 354 3.29 13.19 17.86
C GLY A 354 3.63 12.84 19.31
N LYS A 355 3.96 11.59 19.61
CA LYS A 355 4.51 11.22 20.92
C LYS A 355 5.87 11.88 21.13
N LEU A 356 6.74 11.85 20.11
CA LEU A 356 8.02 12.57 20.12
C LEU A 356 7.82 14.08 20.27
N ALA A 357 6.77 14.64 19.67
CA ALA A 357 6.39 16.04 19.84
C ALA A 357 6.04 16.37 21.30
N ASN A 358 5.20 15.55 21.94
CA ASN A 358 4.85 15.71 23.35
C ASN A 358 6.08 15.65 24.27
N THR A 359 7.00 14.72 24.02
CA THR A 359 8.27 14.64 24.74
C THR A 359 9.14 15.87 24.47
N SER A 360 9.24 16.33 23.22
CA SER A 360 10.00 17.53 22.85
C SER A 360 9.48 18.75 23.60
N ARG A 361 8.16 18.95 23.65
CA ARG A 361 7.52 20.03 24.41
C ARG A 361 7.77 19.91 25.91
N SER A 362 7.97 18.71 26.44
CA SER A 362 8.28 18.51 27.86
C SER A 362 9.66 19.03 28.24
N MET A 363 10.62 19.03 27.31
CA MET A 363 11.99 19.51 27.51
C MET A 363 12.11 21.04 27.54
N VAL A 364 11.08 21.76 27.09
CA VAL A 364 11.08 23.23 27.14
C VAL A 364 10.46 23.71 28.44
N SER A 365 11.24 24.48 29.22
CA SER A 365 10.88 24.95 30.57
C SER A 365 9.71 25.95 30.59
N HIS A 366 9.36 26.58 29.47
CA HIS A 366 8.29 27.57 29.39
C HIS A 366 7.05 26.99 28.71
N ASP A 367 5.94 26.93 29.44
CA ASP A 367 4.67 26.32 29.00
C ASP A 367 3.95 27.09 27.87
N THR A 368 4.38 28.32 27.57
CA THR A 368 3.69 29.22 26.63
C THR A 368 4.65 30.02 25.75
N VAL A 369 5.47 29.34 24.95
CA VAL A 369 6.05 30.02 23.78
C VAL A 369 4.90 30.20 22.77
N ARG A 370 4.14 31.29 22.84
CA ARG A 370 3.25 31.69 21.72
C ARG A 370 4.18 32.11 20.57
N PRO A 371 4.31 31.33 19.49
CA PRO A 371 5.14 31.75 18.38
C PRO A 371 4.50 33.00 17.79
N ARG A 372 5.30 34.04 17.56
CA ARG A 372 4.87 35.19 16.76
C ARG A 372 4.51 34.62 15.38
N SER A 373 3.21 34.52 15.10
CA SER A 373 2.68 33.89 13.90
C SER A 373 3.36 34.48 12.66
N TRP A 374 4.13 33.67 11.93
CA TRP A 374 4.73 34.05 10.64
C TRP A 374 3.66 34.39 9.59
N LEU A 375 2.45 33.87 9.74
CA LEU A 375 1.30 34.23 8.90
C LEU A 375 0.84 35.66 9.20
N LEU A 376 0.74 36.03 10.47
CA LEU A 376 0.49 37.42 10.88
C LEU A 376 1.65 38.32 10.52
N SER A 377 2.90 37.88 10.67
CA SER A 377 4.08 38.64 10.24
C SER A 377 4.15 38.79 8.72
N GLY A 378 3.77 37.76 7.98
CA GLY A 378 3.70 37.72 6.52
C GLY A 378 2.59 38.61 5.99
N ILE A 379 1.37 38.49 6.54
CA ILE A 379 0.25 39.41 6.27
C ILE A 379 0.65 40.84 6.60
N ARG A 380 1.28 41.09 7.76
CA ARG A 380 1.73 42.43 8.16
C ARG A 380 2.80 42.98 7.22
N SER A 381 3.71 42.12 6.74
CA SER A 381 4.73 42.48 5.75
C SER A 381 4.12 42.78 4.37
N ILE A 382 3.18 41.96 3.91
CA ILE A 382 2.43 42.17 2.67
C ILE A 382 1.64 43.47 2.75
N VAL A 383 0.87 43.70 3.81
CA VAL A 383 0.11 44.93 4.07
C VAL A 383 1.02 46.16 4.12
N HIS A 384 2.19 46.05 4.73
CA HIS A 384 3.15 47.14 4.78
C HIS A 384 3.73 47.45 3.39
N LYS A 385 4.09 46.42 2.63
CA LYS A 385 4.58 46.55 1.24
C LYS A 385 3.51 47.14 0.31
N THR A 386 2.25 46.69 0.41
CA THR A 386 1.14 47.26 -0.39
C THR A 386 0.84 48.71 0.00
N LEU A 387 0.86 49.07 1.29
CA LEU A 387 0.71 50.46 1.73
C LEU A 387 1.83 51.37 1.21
N LEU A 388 3.07 50.90 1.17
CA LEU A 388 4.19 51.64 0.57
C LEU A 388 4.00 51.85 -0.93
N VAL A 389 3.56 50.82 -1.66
CA VAL A 389 3.25 50.92 -3.10
C VAL A 389 2.11 51.91 -3.34
N ILE A 390 1.04 51.86 -2.54
CA ILE A 390 -0.09 52.81 -2.63
C ILE A 390 0.38 54.24 -2.35
N LYS A 391 1.20 54.46 -1.31
CA LYS A 391 1.77 55.78 -0.99
C LYS A 391 2.65 56.31 -2.12
N PHE A 392 3.47 55.45 -2.70
CA PHE A 392 4.30 55.82 -3.84
C PHE A 392 3.45 56.19 -5.06
N PHE A 393 2.42 55.39 -5.36
CA PHE A 393 1.52 55.64 -6.49
C PHE A 393 0.69 56.93 -6.31
N THR A 394 0.25 57.22 -5.09
CA THR A 394 -0.49 58.46 -4.79
C THR A 394 0.42 59.70 -4.86
N ALA A 395 1.66 59.61 -4.38
CA ALA A 395 2.61 60.71 -4.41
C ALA A 395 3.14 60.99 -5.83
N GLU A 396 3.51 59.96 -6.59
CA GLU A 396 4.18 60.11 -7.89
C GLU A 396 3.23 60.19 -9.08
N LEU A 397 2.03 59.61 -8.98
CA LEU A 397 1.10 59.55 -10.12
C LEU A 397 -0.13 60.43 -9.92
N VAL A 398 -0.83 60.22 -8.80
CA VAL A 398 -2.14 60.84 -8.58
C VAL A 398 -2.01 62.33 -8.27
N LEU A 399 -1.12 62.70 -7.34
CA LEU A 399 -0.92 64.09 -6.94
C LEU A 399 -0.48 65.01 -8.10
N PRO A 400 0.53 64.65 -8.93
CA PRO A 400 0.92 65.48 -10.05
C PRO A 400 -0.15 65.53 -11.17
N LEU A 401 -0.93 64.46 -11.39
CA LEU A 401 -2.05 64.49 -12.33
C LEU A 401 -3.16 65.43 -11.86
N LEU A 402 -3.51 65.38 -10.57
CA LEU A 402 -4.48 66.30 -9.97
C LEU A 402 -4.00 67.75 -10.02
N GLN A 403 -2.72 68.00 -9.75
CA GLN A 403 -2.14 69.34 -9.90
C GLN A 403 -2.20 69.82 -11.35
N ARG A 404 -1.91 68.96 -12.34
CA ARG A 404 -2.05 69.29 -13.77
C ARG A 404 -3.50 69.56 -14.16
N LEU A 405 -4.46 68.80 -13.65
CA LEU A 405 -5.88 69.01 -13.90
C LEU A 405 -6.38 70.32 -13.28
N VAL A 406 -6.02 70.60 -12.03
CA VAL A 406 -6.35 71.86 -11.36
C VAL A 406 -5.71 73.05 -12.09
N GLN A 407 -4.47 72.92 -12.55
CA GLN A 407 -3.83 73.94 -13.39
C GLN A 407 -4.55 74.14 -14.73
N ARG A 408 -4.97 73.05 -15.41
CA ARG A 408 -5.76 73.14 -16.65
C ARG A 408 -7.11 73.80 -16.42
N VAL A 409 -7.81 73.45 -15.35
CA VAL A 409 -9.10 74.06 -15.00
C VAL A 409 -8.89 75.55 -14.75
N LYS A 410 -7.94 75.93 -13.88
CA LYS A 410 -7.62 77.35 -13.62
C LYS A 410 -7.28 78.11 -14.91
N TRP A 411 -6.48 77.50 -15.79
CA TRP A 411 -6.13 78.07 -17.09
C TRP A 411 -7.35 78.25 -18.01
N HIS A 412 -8.26 77.28 -18.05
CA HIS A 412 -9.51 77.40 -18.79
C HIS A 412 -10.43 78.47 -18.19
N THR A 413 -10.54 78.57 -16.86
CA THR A 413 -11.37 79.59 -16.21
C THR A 413 -10.85 81.00 -16.48
N THR A 414 -9.53 81.24 -16.40
CA THR A 414 -8.94 82.54 -16.77
C THR A 414 -9.09 82.84 -18.25
N ARG A 415 -8.97 81.84 -19.13
CA ARG A 415 -9.16 82.03 -20.57
C ARG A 415 -10.62 82.36 -20.94
N ILE A 416 -11.61 81.77 -20.25
CA ILE A 416 -13.03 82.12 -20.43
C ILE A 416 -13.29 83.54 -19.91
N LYS A 417 -12.76 83.90 -18.74
CA LYS A 417 -12.92 85.24 -18.16
C LYS A 417 -12.30 86.36 -19.01
N ASN A 418 -11.24 86.06 -19.75
CA ASN A 418 -10.61 86.98 -20.69
C ASN A 418 -11.21 86.95 -22.11
N LYS A 419 -12.12 86.00 -22.40
CA LYS A 419 -12.80 85.89 -23.70
C LYS A 419 -14.21 86.46 -23.71
N THR A 420 -14.73 86.96 -22.58
CA THR A 420 -15.96 87.77 -22.58
C THR A 420 -15.62 89.13 -23.20
N PRO A 421 -16.04 89.41 -24.45
CA PRO A 421 -15.77 90.69 -25.08
C PRO A 421 -16.69 91.74 -24.45
N LYS A 422 -16.17 92.96 -24.34
CA LYS A 422 -16.97 94.18 -24.32
C LYS A 422 -17.92 94.17 -25.52
N SER A 423 -19.17 93.77 -25.31
CA SER A 423 -20.27 94.00 -26.25
C SER A 423 -21.60 93.98 -25.51
N ALA A 424 -21.83 94.97 -24.65
CA ALA A 424 -23.14 95.42 -24.18
C ALA A 424 -23.02 96.74 -23.40
N GLU A 425 -22.29 97.71 -23.95
CA GLU A 425 -22.39 99.12 -23.57
C GLU A 425 -22.87 99.86 -24.83
N GLU A 426 -24.18 99.96 -24.99
CA GLU A 426 -24.93 100.98 -25.77
C GLU A 426 -26.31 100.42 -26.10
N HIS A 427 -27.30 100.73 -25.26
CA HIS A 427 -28.60 101.24 -25.71
C HIS A 427 -29.45 101.69 -24.51
N SER A 428 -29.78 102.99 -24.53
CA SER A 428 -30.99 103.63 -23.97
C SER A 428 -31.27 103.44 -22.47
N ALA A 429 -31.01 104.43 -21.61
CA ALA A 429 -31.68 105.73 -21.55
C ALA A 429 -33.21 105.64 -21.59
N SER A 430 -33.85 106.04 -20.49
CA SER A 430 -35.03 106.94 -20.44
C SER A 430 -36.08 106.52 -19.40
N SER A 431 -36.38 107.48 -18.52
CA SER A 431 -37.69 107.72 -17.88
C SER A 431 -38.14 106.70 -16.81
N GLY A 432 -38.55 107.08 -15.61
CA GLY A 432 -38.95 108.38 -15.11
C GLY A 432 -40.18 108.24 -14.23
N LYS A 433 -40.17 108.97 -13.10
CA LYS A 433 -41.30 109.47 -12.31
C LYS A 433 -42.24 108.48 -11.62
N GLY A 434 -42.52 108.80 -10.35
CA GLY A 434 -43.66 108.33 -9.57
C GLY A 434 -43.32 108.27 -8.11
#